data_AF-A0A929PLQ7-F1
#
_entry.id   AF-A0A929PLQ7-F1
#
_cell.length_a   1.000
_cell.length_b   1.000
_cell.length_c   1.000
_cell.angle_alpha   90.00
_cell.angle_beta   90.00
_cell.angle_gamma   90.00
#
_symmetry.space_group_name_H-M   'P 1'
#
loop_
_entity.id
_entity.type
_entity.pdbx_description
1 polymer ?
#
loop_
_entity_poly.entity_id
_entity_poly.type
_entity_poly.pdbx_seq_one_letter_code
_entity_poly.pdbx_strand_id
1 'polypeptide(L)' 'MTMQEWSNELARLEAFFTSIKIPTEGKKINGYETYNDFKAAIETDLVRAKMDIGNKWFEAPLLRLQKMEAYLKSI' A
#
# COMPACT_ATOMS: atom_id res chain seq x y z
N MET A 1 -13.89 8.67 0.61
CA MET A 1 -13.08 8.98 -0.58
C MET A 1 -13.95 8.82 -1.81
N THR A 2 -13.96 9.79 -2.73
CA THR A 2 -14.60 9.64 -4.05
C THR A 2 -13.81 8.68 -4.94
N MET A 3 -14.42 8.17 -6.02
CA MET A 3 -13.71 7.32 -7.00
C MET A 3 -12.49 8.03 -7.63
N GLN A 4 -12.59 9.35 -7.81
CA GLN A 4 -11.50 10.15 -8.35
C GLN A 4 -10.37 10.32 -7.33
N GLU A 5 -10.70 10.65 -6.08
CA GLU A 5 -9.72 10.73 -4.99
C GLU A 5 -8.97 9.40 -4.81
N TRP A 6 -9.69 8.28 -4.89
CA TRP A 6 -9.11 6.95 -4.80
C TRP A 6 -8.15 6.67 -5.96
N SER A 7 -8.58 6.88 -7.20
CA SER A 7 -7.73 6.70 -8.38
C SER A 7 -6.46 7.53 -8.30
N ASN A 8 -6.59 8.78 -7.86
CA ASN A 8 -5.45 9.68 -7.67
C ASN A 8 -4.49 9.16 -6.59
N GLU A 9 -5.03 8.70 -5.47
CA GLU A 9 -4.22 8.17 -4.37
C GLU A 9 -3.50 6.87 -4.76
N LEU A 10 -4.15 5.99 -5.53
CA LEU A 10 -3.50 4.80 -6.07
C LEU A 10 -2.34 5.15 -7.00
N ALA A 11 -2.55 6.09 -7.94
CA ALA A 11 -1.49 6.52 -8.84
C ALA A 11 -0.28 7.10 -8.07
N ARG A 12 -0.55 7.87 -7.00
CA ARG A 12 0.50 8.42 -6.12
C ARG A 12 1.25 7.33 -5.36
N LEU A 13 0.55 6.34 -4.82
CA LEU A 13 1.15 5.21 -4.11
C LEU A 13 1.99 4.34 -5.06
N GLU A 14 1.50 4.06 -6.27
CA GLU A 14 2.25 3.32 -7.30
C GLU A 14 3.54 4.03 -7.69
N ALA A 15 3.48 5.34 -7.93
CA ALA A 15 4.65 6.15 -8.21
C ALA A 15 5.66 6.09 -7.06
N PHE A 16 5.19 6.19 -5.81
CA PHE A 16 6.05 6.08 -4.63
C PHE A 16 6.76 4.71 -4.57
N PHE A 17 6.01 3.60 -4.61
CA PHE A 17 6.60 2.26 -4.48
C PHE A 17 7.52 1.87 -5.64
N THR A 18 7.29 2.43 -6.83
CA THR A 18 8.19 2.27 -7.98
C THR A 18 9.48 3.08 -7.84
N SER A 19 9.44 4.20 -7.10
CA SER A 19 10.58 5.12 -6.95
C SER A 19 11.59 4.72 -5.86
N ILE A 20 11.23 3.79 -4.98
CA ILE A 20 12.06 3.38 -3.84
C ILE A 20 12.53 1.93 -3.96
N LYS A 21 13.61 1.60 -3.24
CA LYS A 21 14.02 0.20 -3.05
C LYS A 21 13.21 -0.41 -1.91
N ILE A 22 12.25 -1.27 -2.25
CA ILE A 22 11.43 -1.99 -1.27
C ILE A 22 12.31 -3.02 -0.52
N PRO A 23 12.27 -3.07 0.82
CA PRO A 23 12.95 -4.12 1.57
C PRO A 23 12.46 -5.51 1.17
N THR A 24 13.37 -6.42 0.86
CA THR A 24 13.05 -7.82 0.52
C THR A 24 12.88 -8.70 1.75
N GLU A 25 13.35 -8.23 2.90
CA GLU A 25 13.21 -8.93 4.18
C GLU A 25 11.87 -8.61 4.81
N GLY A 26 11.35 -9.57 5.57
CA GLY A 26 10.18 -9.34 6.39
C GLY A 26 10.44 -8.24 7.43
N LYS A 27 9.55 -7.24 7.48
CA LYS A 27 9.64 -6.13 8.43
C LYS A 27 8.33 -5.96 9.19
N LYS A 28 8.49 -5.62 10.45
CA LYS A 28 7.41 -5.24 11.36
C LYS A 28 7.18 -3.73 11.18
N ILE A 29 6.04 -3.35 10.61
CA ILE A 29 5.77 -1.94 10.27
C ILE A 29 5.25 -1.12 11.45
N ASN A 30 4.72 -1.82 12.45
CA ASN A 30 4.27 -1.26 13.73
C ASN A 30 4.24 -2.37 14.78
N GLY A 31 3.82 -2.07 16.02
CA GLY A 31 3.71 -3.04 17.11
C GLY A 31 2.88 -4.31 16.82
N TYR A 32 2.08 -4.32 15.75
CA TYR A 32 1.00 -5.30 15.52
C TYR A 32 1.03 -5.99 14.14
N GLU A 33 1.70 -5.42 13.14
CA GLU A 33 1.69 -5.89 11.75
C GLU A 33 3.10 -6.27 11.29
N THR A 34 3.29 -7.54 10.94
CA THR A 34 4.53 -8.07 10.36
C THR A 34 4.26 -8.52 8.93
N TYR A 35 5.04 -7.99 7.99
CA TYR A 35 5.01 -8.43 6.60
C TYR A 35 6.26 -9.26 6.35
N ASN A 36 6.10 -10.52 5.95
CA ASN A 36 7.23 -11.42 5.67
C ASN A 36 7.91 -11.13 4.33
N ASP A 37 7.13 -10.65 3.36
CA ASP A 37 7.61 -10.17 2.08
C ASP A 37 6.90 -8.85 1.79
N PHE A 38 7.64 -7.76 1.94
CA PHE A 38 7.11 -6.41 1.79
C PHE A 38 6.68 -6.12 0.36
N LYS A 39 7.45 -6.63 -0.61
CA LYS A 39 7.20 -6.42 -2.03
C LYS A 39 5.94 -7.15 -2.45
N ALA A 40 5.81 -8.43 -2.09
CA ALA A 40 4.62 -9.22 -2.40
C ALA A 40 3.35 -8.63 -1.76
N ALA A 41 3.46 -8.08 -0.55
CA ALA A 41 2.35 -7.43 0.12
C ALA A 41 1.88 -6.15 -0.60
N ILE A 42 2.81 -5.28 -0.99
CA ILE A 42 2.52 -4.06 -1.76
C ILE A 42 1.86 -4.42 -3.11
N GLU A 43 2.43 -5.37 -3.85
CA GLU A 43 1.88 -5.81 -5.14
C GLU A 43 0.46 -6.36 -5.00
N THR A 44 0.22 -7.19 -3.98
CA THR A 44 -1.10 -7.76 -3.70
C THR A 44 -2.13 -6.68 -3.36
N ASP A 45 -1.76 -5.74 -2.48
CA ASP A 45 -2.68 -4.69 -2.05
C ASP A 45 -2.95 -3.66 -3.15
N LEU A 46 -1.97 -3.37 -4.02
CA LEU A 46 -2.17 -2.54 -5.22
C LEU A 46 -3.18 -3.18 -6.18
N VAL A 47 -3.05 -4.47 -6.47
CA VAL A 47 -4.02 -5.18 -7.33
C VAL A 47 -5.42 -5.13 -6.71
N ARG A 48 -5.54 -5.45 -5.42
CA ARG A 48 -6.83 -5.44 -4.71
C ARG A 48 -7.47 -4.06 -4.70
N ALA A 49 -6.70 -3.00 -4.44
CA ALA A 49 -7.23 -1.64 -4.41
C ALA A 49 -7.66 -1.13 -5.79
N LYS A 50 -7.05 -1.65 -6.89
CA LYS A 50 -7.44 -1.34 -8.27
C LYS A 50 -8.70 -2.06 -8.73
N MET A 51 -8.95 -3.28 -8.25
CA MET A 51 -10.05 -4.12 -8.74
C MET A 51 -11.44 -3.55 -8.44
N ASP A 52 -11.58 -2.69 -7.42
CA ASP A 52 -12.88 -2.20 -6.98
C ASP A 52 -12.80 -0.76 -6.43
N ILE A 53 -12.30 0.14 -7.29
CA ILE A 53 -12.14 1.56 -6.97
C ILE A 53 -13.48 2.15 -6.49
N GLY A 54 -13.48 2.70 -5.27
CA GLY A 54 -14.67 3.30 -4.66
C GLY A 54 -15.48 2.34 -3.79
N ASN A 55 -15.14 1.05 -3.72
CA ASN A 55 -15.80 0.10 -2.84
C ASN A 55 -15.14 0.06 -1.45
N LYS A 56 -15.90 0.42 -0.40
CA LYS A 56 -15.45 0.42 1.01
C LYS A 56 -14.80 -0.89 1.48
N TRP A 57 -15.16 -2.05 0.92
CA TRP A 57 -14.55 -3.33 1.30
C TRP A 57 -13.09 -3.45 0.84
N PHE A 58 -12.73 -2.71 -0.20
CA PHE A 58 -11.39 -2.63 -0.77
C PHE A 58 -10.61 -1.41 -0.28
N GLU A 59 -11.17 -0.65 0.66
CA GLU A 59 -10.49 0.46 1.33
C GLU A 59 -9.37 -0.06 2.25
N ALA A 60 -9.53 -1.26 2.82
CA ALA A 60 -8.51 -1.86 3.67
C ALA A 60 -7.16 -2.08 2.95
N PRO A 61 -7.10 -2.64 1.72
CA PRO A 61 -5.90 -2.62 0.88
C PRO A 61 -5.28 -1.22 0.72
N LEU A 62 -6.08 -0.20 0.42
CA LEU A 62 -5.59 1.17 0.25
C LEU A 62 -4.97 1.72 1.54
N LEU A 63 -5.63 1.52 2.68
CA LEU A 63 -5.12 1.90 4.00
C LEU A 63 -3.82 1.17 4.34
N ARG A 64 -3.68 -0.11 3.99
CA ARG A 64 -2.43 -0.86 4.18
C ARG A 64 -1.29 -0.29 3.36
N LEU A 65 -1.53 0.07 2.09
CA LEU A 65 -0.53 0.74 1.25
C LEU A 65 -0.08 2.08 1.86
N GLN A 66 -1.01 2.89 2.37
CA GLN A 66 -0.69 4.16 3.03
C GLN A 66 0.17 3.95 4.29
N LYS A 67 -0.15 2.93 5.11
CA LYS A 67 0.67 2.57 6.28
C LYS A 67 2.08 2.11 5.87
N MET A 68 2.18 1.27 4.83
CA MET A 68 3.47 0.80 4.31
C MET A 68 4.32 1.97 3.82
N GLU A 69 3.72 2.92 3.10
CA GLU A 69 4.41 4.14 2.70
C GLU A 69 4.90 4.93 3.93
N ALA A 70 4.01 5.19 4.90
CA ALA A 70 4.37 5.96 6.08
C ALA A 70 5.55 5.33 6.83
N TYR A 71 5.54 4.00 6.97
CA TYR A 71 6.66 3.25 7.53
C TYR A 71 7.94 3.42 6.69
N LEU A 72 7.87 3.24 5.37
CA LEU A 72 9.04 3.35 4.49
C LEU A 72 9.61 4.77 4.40
N LYS A 73 8.81 5.81 4.67
CA LYS A 73 9.29 7.20 4.79
C LYS A 73 9.92 7.51 6.16
N SER A 74 9.66 6.68 7.16
CA SER A 74 10.16 6.87 8.53
C SER A 74 11.51 6.21 8.81
N ILE A 75 12.00 5.40 7.86
CA ILE A 75 13.26 4.66 7.96
C ILE A 75 14.37 5.31 7.14
#